data_AF-A0A3M7TLS7-F1
#
_entry.id   AF-A0A3M7TLS7-F1
#
_cell.length_a   1.000
_cell.length_b   1.000
_cell.length_c   1.000
_cell.angle_alpha   90.00
_cell.angle_beta   90.00
_cell.angle_gamma   90.00
#
_symmetry.space_group_name_H-M   'P 1'
#
loop_
_entity.id
_entity.type
_entity.pdbx_description
1 polymer ?
#
loop_
_entity_poly.entity_id
_entity_poly.type
_entity_poly.pdbx_seq_one_letter_code
_entity_poly.pdbx_strand_id
1 'polypeptide(L)'
;MDEISSEIDSLKEMSEKINNIVSIVQSIADQTNLLALNAGIEAARGFNVVATEVRKLAEQTKISVSDVSGLIAQIKERVGTVSNYAKQIEVLVESSNGGLSEASEFFSNIVRETEQAREQNTNVEKELSGVSFVIDEMNEAIRQLAVTADHLNDETSTL
;
A
#
# COMPACT_ATOMS: atom_id res chain seq x y z
N MET A 1 -0.75 -5.52 -9.81
CA MET A 1 -0.01 -4.26 -10.09
C MET A 1 0.42 -4.22 -11.53
N ASP A 2 0.95 -5.35 -12.03
CA ASP A 2 1.22 -5.58 -13.45
C ASP A 2 0.01 -5.29 -14.34
N GLU A 3 -1.22 -5.66 -13.93
CA GLU A 3 -2.42 -5.34 -14.71
C GLU A 3 -2.68 -3.83 -14.79
N ILE A 4 -2.48 -3.09 -13.69
CA ILE A 4 -2.67 -1.63 -13.65
C ILE A 4 -1.63 -0.95 -14.53
N SER A 5 -0.36 -1.39 -14.46
CA SER A 5 0.69 -0.85 -15.33
C SER A 5 0.40 -1.11 -16.80
N SER A 6 -0.05 -2.32 -17.14
CA SER A 6 -0.43 -2.68 -18.51
C SER A 6 -1.59 -1.82 -19.04
N GLU A 7 -2.61 -1.55 -18.23
CA GLU A 7 -3.73 -0.70 -18.63
C GLU A 7 -3.31 0.77 -18.81
N ILE A 8 -2.40 1.27 -17.97
CA ILE A 8 -1.82 2.62 -18.10
C ILE A 8 -1.04 2.73 -19.41
N ASP A 9 -0.23 1.73 -19.74
CA ASP A 9 0.54 1.71 -21.00
C ASP A 9 -0.39 1.64 -22.22
N SER A 10 -1.44 0.82 -22.15
CA SER A 10 -2.49 0.74 -23.18
C SER A 10 -3.20 2.08 -23.40
N LEU A 11 -3.56 2.78 -22.32
CA LEU A 11 -4.17 4.12 -22.37
C LEU A 11 -3.23 5.16 -22.97
N LYS A 12 -1.93 5.09 -22.67
CA LYS A 12 -0.92 5.96 -23.26
C LYS A 12 -0.81 5.73 -24.76
N GLU A 13 -0.73 4.48 -25.20
CA GLU A 13 -0.68 4.12 -26.63
C GLU A 13 -1.95 4.57 -27.36
N MET A 14 -3.13 4.35 -26.78
CA MET A 14 -4.40 4.84 -27.33
C MET A 14 -4.41 6.37 -27.46
N SER A 15 -3.92 7.09 -26.45
CA SER A 15 -3.84 8.55 -26.48
C SER A 15 -2.89 9.05 -27.57
N GLU A 16 -1.79 8.35 -27.83
CA GLU A 16 -0.87 8.65 -28.92
C GLU A 16 -1.49 8.38 -30.30
N LYS A 17 -2.19 7.25 -30.46
CA LYS A 17 -2.93 6.93 -31.69
C LYS A 17 -3.99 7.99 -32.00
N ILE A 18 -4.75 8.42 -31.00
CA ILE A 18 -5.76 9.48 -31.19
C ILE A 18 -5.08 10.79 -31.57
N ASN A 19 -3.97 11.16 -30.92
CA ASN A 19 -3.23 12.37 -31.26
C ASN A 19 -2.74 12.38 -32.73
N ASN A 20 -2.32 11.23 -33.26
CA ASN A 20 -1.95 11.08 -34.67
C ASN A 20 -3.16 11.29 -35.59
N ILE A 21 -4.32 10.72 -35.26
CA ILE A 21 -5.56 10.91 -36.02
C ILE A 21 -5.96 12.39 -36.03
N VAL A 22 -5.93 13.05 -34.87
CA VAL A 22 -6.21 14.48 -34.71
C VAL A 22 -5.28 15.31 -35.62
N SER A 23 -3.98 15.00 -35.65
CA SER A 23 -3.03 15.69 -36.55
C SER A 23 -3.37 15.49 -38.04
N ILE A 24 -3.83 14.31 -38.44
CA ILE A 24 -4.25 14.04 -39.82
C ILE A 24 -5.51 14.85 -40.15
N VAL A 25 -6.52 14.85 -39.27
CA VAL A 25 -7.76 15.60 -39.49
C VAL A 25 -7.48 17.11 -39.55
N GLN A 26 -6.58 17.62 -38.71
CA GLN A 26 -6.10 19.00 -38.78
C GLN A 26 -5.52 19.32 -40.17
N SER A 27 -4.63 18.47 -40.68
CA SER A 27 -4.05 18.62 -42.02
C SER A 27 -5.12 18.57 -43.13
N ILE A 28 -6.15 17.73 -43.00
CA ILE A 28 -7.26 17.65 -43.96
C ILE A 28 -8.07 18.96 -43.93
N ALA A 29 -8.35 19.50 -42.74
CA ALA A 29 -9.06 20.76 -42.60
C ALA A 29 -8.25 21.93 -43.19
N ASP A 30 -6.93 21.96 -42.97
CA ASP A 30 -6.00 22.91 -43.59
C ASP A 30 -6.03 22.86 -45.12
N GLN A 31 -5.94 21.66 -45.70
CA GLN A 31 -6.00 21.47 -47.15
C GLN A 31 -7.38 21.83 -47.72
N THR A 32 -8.46 21.45 -47.04
CA THR A 32 -9.83 21.76 -47.46
C THR A 32 -10.08 23.27 -47.46
N ASN A 33 -9.57 23.97 -46.44
CA ASN A 33 -9.65 25.42 -46.35
C ASN A 33 -8.92 26.11 -47.53
N LEU A 34 -7.74 25.61 -47.88
CA LEU A 34 -6.93 26.14 -48.99
C LEU A 34 -7.59 25.86 -50.35
N LEU A 35 -8.13 24.65 -50.55
CA LEU A 35 -8.89 24.29 -51.76
C LEU A 35 -10.14 25.15 -51.92
N ALA A 36 -10.89 25.37 -50.82
CA ALA A 36 -12.08 26.20 -50.82
C ALA A 36 -11.75 27.67 -51.13
N LEU A 37 -10.62 28.18 -50.61
CA LEU A 37 -10.15 29.53 -50.92
C LEU A 37 -9.85 29.68 -52.43
N ASN A 38 -9.08 28.76 -53.01
CA ASN A 38 -8.75 28.80 -54.44
C ASN A 38 -10.02 28.66 -55.30
N ALA A 39 -10.94 27.76 -54.93
CA ALA A 39 -12.21 27.61 -55.63
C ALA A 39 -13.07 28.89 -55.57
N GLY A 40 -13.03 29.64 -54.46
CA GLY A 40 -13.72 30.91 -54.32
C GLY A 40 -13.16 32.03 -55.19
N ILE A 41 -11.84 32.01 -55.47
CA ILE A 41 -11.15 32.96 -56.36
C ILE A 41 -11.54 32.70 -57.83
N GLU A 42 -11.54 31.44 -58.26
CA GLU A 42 -11.81 31.04 -59.65
C GLU A 42 -13.32 30.94 -60.01
N ALA A 43 -14.23 31.02 -59.04
CA ALA A 43 -15.66 30.74 -59.24
C ALA A 43 -16.50 31.90 -59.81
N ALA A 44 -17.36 31.60 -60.80
CA ALA A 44 -18.52 32.43 -61.13
C ALA A 44 -19.50 32.50 -59.94
N ARG A 45 -20.32 33.57 -59.84
CA ARG A 45 -21.11 33.94 -58.63
C ARG A 45 -21.82 32.79 -57.89
N GLY A 46 -22.32 31.77 -58.58
CA GLY A 46 -23.00 30.61 -57.97
C GLY A 46 -22.07 29.61 -57.25
N PHE A 47 -20.83 29.42 -57.71
CA PHE A 47 -19.85 28.52 -57.07
C PHE A 47 -19.13 29.17 -55.87
N ASN A 48 -19.11 30.50 -55.81
CA ASN A 48 -18.48 31.24 -54.72
C ASN A 48 -19.20 31.03 -53.37
N VAL A 49 -20.53 30.88 -53.39
CA VAL A 49 -21.32 30.57 -52.18
C VAL A 49 -20.93 29.20 -51.60
N VAL A 50 -20.77 28.19 -52.46
CA VAL A 50 -20.36 26.84 -52.03
C VAL A 50 -18.94 26.87 -51.47
N ALA A 51 -18.01 27.53 -52.17
CA ALA A 51 -16.63 27.69 -51.70
C ALA A 51 -16.56 28.37 -50.32
N THR A 52 -17.38 29.39 -50.08
CA THR A 52 -17.46 30.08 -48.79
C THR A 52 -17.95 29.16 -47.67
N GLU A 53 -18.96 28.33 -47.93
CA GLU A 53 -19.49 27.40 -46.92
C GLU A 53 -18.51 26.26 -46.61
N VAL A 54 -17.83 25.72 -47.62
CA VAL A 54 -16.77 24.71 -47.42
C VAL A 54 -15.61 25.30 -46.59
N ARG A 55 -15.22 26.55 -46.87
CA ARG A 55 -14.20 27.26 -46.09
C ARG A 55 -14.59 27.37 -44.61
N LYS A 56 -15.85 27.75 -44.35
CA LYS A 56 -16.40 27.87 -43.00
C LYS A 56 -16.42 26.53 -42.26
N LEU A 57 -16.82 25.45 -42.93
CA LEU A 57 -16.79 24.08 -42.38
C LEU A 57 -15.35 23.63 -42.06
N ALA A 58 -14.40 23.95 -42.93
CA ALA A 58 -12.98 23.64 -42.69
C ALA A 58 -12.44 24.38 -41.46
N GLU A 59 -12.72 25.68 -41.33
CA GLU A 59 -12.35 26.48 -40.15
C GLU A 59 -12.98 25.93 -38.86
N GLN A 60 -14.27 25.58 -38.91
CA GLN A 60 -14.98 24.99 -37.77
C GLN A 60 -14.40 23.62 -37.39
N THR A 61 -14.01 22.81 -38.38
CA THR A 61 -13.33 21.53 -38.15
C THR A 61 -12.00 21.73 -37.43
N LYS A 62 -11.19 22.73 -37.81
CA LYS A 62 -9.93 23.04 -37.12
C LYS A 62 -10.14 23.38 -35.64
N ILE A 63 -11.15 24.19 -35.34
CA ILE A 63 -11.47 24.57 -33.96
C ILE A 63 -11.81 23.31 -33.15
N SER A 64 -12.70 22.46 -33.67
CA SER A 64 -13.06 21.21 -33.00
C SER A 64 -11.87 20.25 -32.81
N VAL A 65 -10.98 20.16 -33.81
CA VAL A 65 -9.76 19.32 -33.70
C VAL A 65 -8.79 19.88 -32.66
N SER A 66 -8.67 21.20 -32.56
CA SER A 66 -7.89 21.86 -31.50
C SER A 66 -8.45 21.55 -30.11
N ASP A 67 -9.77 21.61 -29.94
CA ASP A 67 -10.43 21.29 -28.66
C ASP A 67 -10.19 19.82 -28.29
N VAL A 68 -10.32 18.89 -29.24
CA VAL A 68 -10.01 17.46 -29.03
C VAL A 68 -8.53 17.26 -28.68
N SER A 69 -7.61 17.98 -29.32
CA SER A 69 -6.18 17.94 -28.99
C SER A 69 -5.94 18.32 -27.51
N GLY A 70 -6.62 19.37 -27.04
CA GLY A 70 -6.58 19.79 -25.65
C GLY A 70 -7.11 18.74 -24.67
N LEU A 71 -8.20 18.06 -25.02
CA LEU A 71 -8.73 16.94 -24.22
C LEU A 71 -7.75 15.77 -24.16
N ILE A 72 -7.10 15.42 -25.26
CA ILE A 72 -6.10 14.34 -25.31
C ILE A 72 -4.86 14.69 -24.48
N ALA A 73 -4.42 15.95 -24.48
CA ALA A 73 -3.34 16.41 -23.60
C ALA A 73 -3.69 16.23 -22.12
N GLN A 74 -4.92 16.61 -21.72
CA GLN A 74 -5.41 16.41 -20.35
C GLN A 74 -5.50 14.92 -19.97
N ILE A 75 -5.91 14.06 -20.90
CA ILE A 75 -5.93 12.60 -20.67
C ILE A 75 -4.52 12.08 -20.43
N LYS A 76 -3.54 12.48 -21.25
CA LYS A 76 -2.13 12.08 -21.07
C LYS A 76 -1.59 12.50 -19.70
N GLU A 77 -1.89 13.72 -19.26
CA GLU A 77 -1.50 14.21 -17.93
C GLU A 77 -2.11 13.36 -16.79
N ARG A 78 -3.42 13.05 -16.91
CA ARG A 78 -4.11 12.21 -15.93
C ARG A 78 -3.56 10.79 -15.89
N VAL A 79 -3.27 10.19 -17.05
CA VAL A 79 -2.62 8.87 -17.14
C VAL A 79 -1.25 8.89 -16.44
N GLY A 80 -0.44 9.93 -16.66
CA GLY A 80 0.83 10.10 -15.95
C GLY A 80 0.67 10.23 -14.43
N THR A 81 -0.35 10.95 -14.00
CA THR A 81 -0.69 11.08 -12.56
C THR A 81 -1.08 9.74 -11.96
N VAL A 82 -1.93 8.95 -12.63
CA VAL A 82 -2.35 7.62 -12.18
C VAL A 82 -1.16 6.66 -12.13
N SER A 83 -0.24 6.73 -13.09
CA SER A 83 1.02 5.98 -13.08
C SER A 83 1.88 6.27 -11.85
N ASN A 84 2.01 7.55 -11.48
CA ASN A 84 2.73 7.93 -10.26
C ASN A 84 2.03 7.43 -8.99
N TYR A 85 0.70 7.40 -8.95
CA TYR A 85 -0.03 6.80 -7.82
C TYR A 85 0.18 5.29 -7.75
N ALA A 86 0.13 4.58 -8.87
CA ALA A 86 0.37 3.13 -8.91
C ALA A 86 1.76 2.79 -8.33
N LYS A 87 2.80 3.54 -8.74
CA LYS A 87 4.16 3.37 -8.22
C LYS A 87 4.28 3.66 -6.71
N GLN A 88 3.58 4.67 -6.21
CA GLN A 88 3.57 4.96 -4.76
C GLN A 88 2.90 3.84 -3.97
N ILE A 89 1.82 3.26 -4.50
CA ILE A 89 1.14 2.13 -3.85
C ILE A 89 2.05 0.91 -3.80
N GLU A 90 2.81 0.63 -4.86
CA GLU A 90 3.78 -0.47 -4.90
C GLU A 90 4.80 -0.37 -3.75
N VAL A 91 5.43 0.79 -3.59
CA VAL A 91 6.38 1.06 -2.49
C VAL A 91 5.70 0.92 -1.12
N LEU A 92 4.46 1.41 -0.98
CA LEU A 92 3.71 1.31 0.27
C LEU A 92 3.38 -0.14 0.64
N VAL A 93 3.01 -0.97 -0.34
CA VAL A 93 2.73 -2.39 -0.14
C VAL A 93 4.00 -3.15 0.27
N GLU A 94 5.12 -2.87 -0.37
CA GLU A 94 6.41 -3.47 -0.01
C GLU A 94 6.83 -3.11 1.42
N SER A 95 6.73 -1.83 1.80
CA SER A 95 6.98 -1.40 3.17
C SER A 95 6.02 -2.03 4.17
N SER A 96 4.74 -2.19 3.81
CA SER A 96 3.73 -2.81 4.67
C SER A 96 4.02 -4.28 4.92
N ASN A 97 4.45 -5.02 3.90
CA ASN A 97 4.88 -6.41 4.05
C ASN A 97 6.10 -6.53 4.98
N GLY A 98 7.05 -5.60 4.89
CA GLY A 98 8.18 -5.53 5.83
C GLY A 98 7.71 -5.37 7.29
N GLY A 99 6.83 -4.41 7.55
CA GLY A 99 6.28 -4.19 8.89
C GLY A 99 5.45 -5.38 9.42
N LEU A 100 4.71 -6.06 8.54
CA LEU A 100 3.99 -7.29 8.91
C LEU A 100 4.93 -8.44 9.28
N SER A 101 6.06 -8.58 8.57
CA SER A 101 7.07 -9.58 8.88
C SER A 101 7.68 -9.33 10.27
N GLU A 102 8.06 -8.08 10.56
CA GLU A 102 8.61 -7.68 11.87
C GLU A 102 7.59 -7.92 13.00
N ALA A 103 6.33 -7.55 12.78
CA ALA A 103 5.26 -7.82 13.75
C ALA A 103 5.08 -9.31 14.00
N SER A 104 5.14 -10.15 12.97
CA SER A 104 5.04 -11.61 13.11
C SER A 104 6.21 -12.18 13.92
N GLU A 105 7.43 -11.69 13.72
CA GLU A 105 8.60 -12.10 14.50
C GLU A 105 8.44 -11.69 15.97
N PHE A 106 7.98 -10.46 16.21
CA PHE A 106 7.71 -9.94 17.55
C PHE A 106 6.69 -10.81 18.30
N PHE A 107 5.58 -11.18 17.66
CA PHE A 107 4.59 -12.06 18.27
C PHE A 107 5.12 -13.48 18.52
N SER A 108 5.96 -14.01 17.64
CA SER A 108 6.62 -15.30 17.84
C SER A 108 7.52 -15.28 19.09
N ASN A 109 8.27 -14.19 19.27
CA ASN A 109 9.08 -13.98 20.46
C ASN A 109 8.24 -13.89 21.74
N ILE A 110 7.11 -13.16 21.72
CA ILE A 110 6.19 -13.10 22.87
C ILE A 110 5.69 -14.49 23.26
N VAL A 111 5.27 -15.31 22.28
CA VAL A 111 4.79 -16.68 22.55
C VAL A 111 5.89 -17.50 23.21
N ARG A 112 7.13 -17.41 22.71
CA ARG A 112 8.28 -18.10 23.27
C ARG A 112 8.58 -17.67 24.71
N GLU A 113 8.59 -16.37 24.97
CA GLU A 113 8.83 -15.83 26.32
C GLU A 113 7.70 -16.21 27.29
N THR A 114 6.46 -16.22 26.83
CA THR A 114 5.31 -16.64 27.65
C THR A 114 5.41 -18.12 28.04
N GLU A 115 5.82 -18.99 27.12
CA GLU A 115 6.02 -20.41 27.42
C GLU A 115 7.19 -20.62 28.40
N GLN A 116 8.29 -19.89 28.22
CA GLN A 116 9.43 -19.92 29.13
C GLN A 116 9.04 -19.44 30.54
N ALA A 117 8.25 -18.37 30.65
CA ALA A 117 7.75 -17.87 31.93
C ALA A 117 6.83 -18.91 32.62
N ARG A 118 6.01 -19.64 31.85
CA ARG A 118 5.16 -20.72 32.37
C ARG A 118 5.99 -21.87 32.94
N GLU A 119 7.05 -22.27 32.26
CA GLU A 119 7.99 -23.30 32.74
C GLU A 119 8.69 -22.84 34.03
N GLN A 120 9.16 -21.59 34.08
CA GLN A 120 9.75 -21.01 35.28
C GLN A 120 8.79 -21.01 36.47
N ASN A 121 7.53 -20.60 36.28
CA ASN A 121 6.53 -20.63 37.33
C ASN A 121 6.30 -22.05 37.86
N THR A 122 6.27 -23.06 36.97
CA THR A 122 6.13 -24.46 37.37
C THR A 122 7.32 -24.94 38.22
N ASN A 123 8.54 -24.47 37.92
CA ASN A 123 9.72 -24.79 38.72
C ASN A 123 9.68 -24.10 40.09
N VAL A 124 9.27 -22.83 40.14
CA VAL A 124 9.09 -22.11 41.41
C VAL A 124 8.05 -22.80 42.30
N GLU A 125 6.93 -23.28 41.74
CA GLU A 125 5.92 -24.05 42.49
C GLU A 125 6.50 -25.34 43.11
N LYS A 126 7.36 -26.05 42.37
CA LYS A 126 8.05 -27.25 42.89
C LYS A 126 9.03 -26.90 44.01
N GLU A 127 9.81 -25.84 43.85
CA GLU A 127 10.75 -25.36 44.88
C GLU A 127 10.01 -24.95 46.16
N LEU A 128 8.90 -24.21 46.03
CA LEU A 128 8.06 -23.82 47.17
C LEU A 128 7.48 -25.04 47.91
N SER A 129 7.06 -26.07 47.18
CA SER A 129 6.62 -27.33 47.79
C SER A 129 7.73 -28.01 48.59
N GLY A 130 8.97 -28.00 48.07
CA GLY A 130 10.15 -28.50 48.78
C GLY A 130 10.47 -27.69 50.04
N VAL A 131 10.36 -26.36 49.98
CA VAL A 131 10.54 -25.49 51.16
C VAL A 131 9.49 -25.78 52.24
N SER A 132 8.24 -26.01 51.85
CA SER A 132 7.18 -26.39 52.80
C SER A 132 7.52 -27.68 53.55
N PHE A 133 8.06 -28.68 52.85
CA PHE A 133 8.49 -29.94 53.47
C PHE A 133 9.62 -29.72 54.50
N VAL A 134 10.63 -28.91 54.14
CA VAL A 134 11.73 -28.56 55.05
C VAL A 134 11.23 -27.81 56.29
N ILE A 135 10.23 -26.93 56.15
CA ILE A 135 9.60 -26.24 57.28
C ILE A 135 8.93 -27.23 58.24
N ASP A 136 8.22 -28.23 57.72
CA ASP A 136 7.57 -29.25 58.54
C ASP A 136 8.59 -30.11 59.31
N GLU A 137 9.68 -30.53 58.65
CA GLU A 137 10.79 -31.25 59.32
C GLU A 137 11.44 -30.40 60.40
N MET A 138 11.66 -29.10 60.14
CA MET A 138 12.24 -28.18 61.11
C MET A 138 11.33 -27.99 62.32
N ASN A 139 10.01 -27.86 62.11
CA ASN A 139 9.04 -27.77 63.21
C ASN A 139 9.07 -29.02 64.09
N GLU A 140 9.24 -30.21 63.49
CA GLU A 140 9.38 -31.45 64.25
C GLU A 140 10.69 -31.51 65.04
N ALA A 141 11.81 -31.12 64.43
CA ALA A 141 13.11 -31.06 65.12
C ALA A 141 13.08 -30.06 66.30
N ILE A 142 12.41 -28.91 66.15
CA ILE A 142 12.21 -27.93 67.23
C ILE A 142 11.41 -28.55 68.38
N ARG A 143 10.34 -29.31 68.11
CA ARG A 143 9.57 -30.01 69.15
C ARG A 143 10.45 -31.01 69.91
N GLN A 144 11.27 -31.78 69.21
CA GLN A 144 12.18 -32.75 69.83
C GLN A 144 13.26 -32.06 70.69
N LEU A 145 13.80 -30.93 70.22
CA LEU A 145 14.74 -30.12 70.99
C LEU A 145 14.12 -29.58 72.28
N ALA A 146 12.88 -29.07 72.21
CA ALA A 146 12.16 -28.59 73.39
C ALA A 146 12.00 -29.69 74.44
N VAL A 147 11.53 -30.88 74.02
CA VAL A 147 11.40 -32.06 74.91
C VAL A 147 12.75 -32.44 75.54
N THR A 148 13.82 -32.45 74.74
CA THR A 148 15.17 -32.79 75.23
C THR A 148 15.69 -31.74 76.22
N ALA A 149 15.42 -30.46 75.98
CA ALA A 149 15.80 -29.38 76.89
C ALA A 149 15.05 -29.47 78.23
N ASP A 150 13.75 -29.79 78.21
CA ASP A 150 12.96 -30.02 79.43
C ASP A 150 13.53 -31.19 80.24
N HIS A 151 13.85 -32.32 79.59
CA HIS A 151 14.49 -33.46 80.24
C HIS A 151 15.84 -33.10 80.90
N LEU A 152 16.69 -32.35 80.20
CA LEU A 152 17.98 -31.92 80.74
C LEU A 152 17.82 -30.98 81.95
N ASN A 153 16.82 -30.10 81.92
CA ASN A 153 16.49 -29.20 83.02
C ASN A 153 16.00 -29.98 84.26
N ASP A 154 15.22 -31.04 84.08
CA ASP A 154 14.77 -31.92 85.16
C ASP A 154 15.94 -32.71 85.79
N GLU A 155 16.84 -33.28 84.96
CA GLU A 155 18.04 -33.99 85.44
C GLU A 155 19.01 -33.08 86.21
N THR A 156 19.20 -31.85 85.74
CA THR A 156 20.06 -30.88 86.42
C THR A 156 19.43 -30.31 87.70
N SER A 157 18.10 -30.25 87.80
CA SER A 157 17.38 -29.83 89.02
C SER A 157 17.35 -30.90 90.12
N THR A 158 17.67 -32.16 89.79
CA THR A 158 17.68 -33.30 90.73
C THR A 158 19.08 -33.63 91.29
N LEU A 159 20.11 -32.91 90.83
CA LEU A 159 21.50 -32.97 91.28
C LEU A 159 21.80 -31.90 92.34
#